data_AF-A0A8T3SPW4-F1
#
_entry.id   AF-A0A8T3SPW4-F1
#
_cell.length_a   1.000
_cell.length_b   1.000
_cell.length_c   1.000
_cell.angle_alpha   90.00
_cell.angle_beta   90.00
_cell.angle_gamma   90.00
#
_symmetry.space_group_name_H-M   'P 1'
#
loop_
_entity.id
_entity.type
_entity.pdbx_description
1 polymer ?
#
loop_
_entity_poly.entity_id
_entity_poly.type
_entity_poly.pdbx_seq_one_letter_code
_entity_poly.pdbx_strand_id
1 'polypeptide(L)' 'NEGADIDELRVARIFVDQGPSLKRFEARAKGRGNRIIKRTSHITVAVAD' A
#
# COMPACT_ATOMS: atom_id res chain seq x y z
N ASN A 1 -15.40 -11.03 13.56
CA ASN A 1 -15.74 -9.72 14.16
C ASN A 1 -16.43 -10.01 15.48
N GLU A 2 -15.79 -9.63 16.59
CA GLU A 2 -16.08 -10.06 17.96
C GLU A 2 -17.32 -9.39 18.60
N GLY A 3 -18.18 -8.73 17.81
CA GLY A 3 -19.32 -7.99 18.35
C GLY A 3 -18.93 -6.73 19.15
N ALA A 4 -17.72 -6.21 18.95
CA ALA A 4 -17.21 -5.00 19.60
C ALA A 4 -18.03 -3.75 19.25
N ASP A 5 -18.18 -2.84 20.22
CA ASP A 5 -18.81 -1.54 20.02
C ASP A 5 -17.90 -0.62 19.19
N ILE A 6 -18.45 -0.04 18.12
CA ILE A 6 -17.71 0.80 17.18
C ILE A 6 -17.23 2.08 17.87
N ASP A 7 -17.97 2.57 18.85
CA ASP A 7 -17.64 3.82 19.55
C ASP A 7 -16.51 3.64 20.57
N GLU A 8 -16.25 2.41 21.01
CA GLU A 8 -15.17 2.09 21.96
C GLU A 8 -13.85 1.74 21.25
N LEU A 9 -13.90 1.21 20.03
CA LEU A 9 -12.72 0.78 19.27
C LEU A 9 -11.71 1.91 18.99
N ARG A 10 -10.44 1.62 19.26
CA ARG A 10 -9.30 2.51 18.96
C ARG A 10 -8.25 1.83 18.10
N VAL A 11 -7.52 2.63 17.31
CA VAL A 11 -6.40 2.13 16.50
C VAL A 11 -5.23 1.78 17.43
N ALA A 12 -4.96 0.49 17.61
CA ALA A 12 -3.86 0.00 18.43
C ALA A 12 -2.53 0.03 17.66
N ARG A 13 -2.54 -0.39 16.39
CA ARG A 13 -1.35 -0.39 15.53
C ARG A 13 -1.72 -0.08 14.09
N ILE A 14 -0.88 0.71 13.44
CA ILE A 14 -0.97 1.01 12.01
C ILE A 14 0.42 1.02 11.41
N PHE A 15 0.61 0.29 10.32
CA PHE A 15 1.85 0.31 9.55
C PHE A 15 1.57 0.02 8.07
N VAL A 16 2.53 0.43 7.24
CA VAL A 16 2.45 0.35 5.78
C VAL A 16 3.70 -0.35 5.26
N ASP A 17 3.49 -1.50 4.65
CA ASP A 17 4.54 -2.32 4.07
C ASP A 17 4.58 -2.21 2.55
N GLN A 18 5.73 -2.61 2.00
CA GLN A 18 5.90 -2.66 0.55
C GLN A 18 5.05 -3.78 -0.06
N GLY A 19 4.26 -3.41 -1.08
CA GLY A 19 3.57 -4.35 -1.95
C GLY A 19 4.33 -4.62 -3.26
N PRO A 20 3.79 -5.49 -4.12
CA PRO A 20 4.41 -5.81 -5.39
C PRO A 20 4.65 -4.56 -6.25
N SER A 21 5.81 -4.53 -6.90
CA SER A 21 6.19 -3.44 -7.79
C SER A 21 6.07 -3.87 -9.25
N LEU A 22 5.22 -3.19 -10.02
CA LEU A 22 5.01 -3.49 -11.43
C LEU A 22 5.98 -2.71 -12.31
N LYS A 23 6.67 -3.42 -13.21
CA LYS A 23 7.58 -2.81 -14.19
C LYS A 23 6.79 -2.37 -15.43
N ARG A 24 7.06 -1.16 -15.91
CA ARG A 24 6.56 -0.60 -17.18
C ARG A 24 7.71 0.10 -17.90
N PHE A 25 7.59 0.21 -19.22
CA PHE A 25 8.51 0.96 -20.05
C PHE A 25 7.78 2.12 -20.71
N GLU A 26 8.45 3.27 -20.75
CA GLU A 26 7.99 4.47 -21.45
C GLU A 26 9.01 4.81 -22.54
N ALA A 27 8.52 4.97 -23.77
CA ALA A 27 9.35 5.38 -24.90
C ALA A 27 9.80 6.84 -24.75
N ARG A 28 11.02 7.14 -25.15
CA ARG A 28 11.63 8.47 -25.09
C ARG A 28 12.37 8.78 -26.39
N ALA A 29 12.68 10.07 -26.58
CA ALA A 29 13.37 10.56 -27.77
C ALA A 29 14.69 9.80 -28.04
N LYS A 30 15.05 9.72 -29.33
CA LYS A 30 16.27 9.05 -29.82
C LYS A 30 16.35 7.56 -29.47
N GLY A 31 15.23 6.84 -29.56
CA GLY A 31 15.17 5.39 -29.34
C GLY A 31 15.45 4.96 -27.89
N ARG A 32 15.32 5.88 -26.93
CA ARG A 32 15.57 5.60 -25.51
C ARG A 32 14.32 5.05 -24.84
N GLY A 33 14.50 4.20 -23.84
CA GLY A 33 13.41 3.71 -22.99
C GLY A 33 13.68 4.02 -21.52
N ASN A 34 12.70 4.59 -20.84
CA ASN A 34 12.76 4.78 -19.39
C ASN A 34 11.96 3.69 -18.69
N ARG A 35 12.49 3.22 -17.54
CA ARG A 35 11.79 2.26 -16.70
C ARG A 35 10.93 2.98 -15.68
N ILE A 36 9.63 2.70 -15.68
CA ILE A 36 8.69 3.14 -14.65
C ILE A 36 8.44 1.97 -13.71
N ILE A 37 8.52 2.21 -12.40
CA ILE A 37 8.16 1.24 -11.37
C ILE A 37 6.90 1.74 -10.68
N LYS A 38 5.79 1.03 -10.86
CA LYS A 38 4.53 1.32 -10.18
C LYS A 38 4.55 0.56 -8.84
N ARG A 39 4.86 1.29 -7.77
CA ARG A 39 4.90 0.74 -6.41
C ARG A 39 3.48 0.64 -5.86
N THR A 40 3.20 -0.46 -5.17
CA THR A 40 1.99 -0.63 -4.36
C THR A 40 2.39 -0.88 -2.91
N SER A 41 1.43 -0.81 -2.00
CA SER A 41 1.66 -0.98 -0.56
C SER A 41 0.56 -1.83 0.07
N HIS A 42 0.90 -2.52 1.14
CA HIS A 42 -0.06 -3.18 2.02
C HIS A 42 -0.22 -2.34 3.29
N ILE A 43 -1.47 -2.01 3.63
CA ILE A 43 -1.79 -1.23 4.82
C ILE A 43 -2.41 -2.19 5.83
N THR A 44 -1.80 -2.29 7.01
CA THR A 44 -2.34 -3.09 8.11
C THR A 44 -2.78 -2.16 9.22
N VAL A 45 -4.04 -2.32 9.63
CA VAL A 45 -4.66 -1.59 10.73
C VAL A 45 -5.16 -2.63 11.73
N ALA A 46 -4.70 -2.53 12.97
CA ALA A 46 -5.19 -3.32 14.09
C ALA A 46 -5.93 -2.40 15.05
N VAL A 47 -7.16 -2.79 15.41
CA VAL A 47 -8.01 -2.10 16.38
C VAL A 47 -8.08 -2.90 17.67
N ALA A 48 -8.22 -2.19 18.79
CA ALA A 48 -8.44 -2.75 20.12
C ALA A 48 -9.38 -1.82 20.91
N ASP A 49 -10.07 -2.42 21.87
CA ASP A 49 -11.07 -1.79 22.75
C ASP A 49 -10.41 -0.90 23.82
#